data_AF-A0A1I5VQL4-F1
#
_entry.id   AF-A0A1I5VQL4-F1
#
_cell.length_a   1.000
_cell.length_b   1.000
_cell.length_c   1.000
_cell.angle_alpha   90.00
_cell.angle_beta   90.00
_cell.angle_gamma   90.00
#
_symmetry.space_group_name_H-M   'P 1'
#
loop_
_entity.id
_entity.type
_entity.pdbx_description
1 polymer ?
#
loop_
_entity_poly.entity_id
_entity_poly.type
_entity_poly.pdbx_seq_one_letter_code
_entity_poly.pdbx_strand_id
1 'polypeptide(L)'
;MGIHYQKLWETLENRGMTKYTLTHYFDLSPRMITKLQRNETVNTTTIDKLCSILQCNVEDILTYEEDNLNLNYSRLFNKAT
;
A
#
# COMPACT_ATOMS: atom_id res chain seq x y z
N MET A 1 -4.15 12.88 -0.03
CA MET A 1 -4.62 11.64 -0.69
C MET A 1 -4.16 10.52 0.20
N GLY A 2 -5.07 9.76 0.81
CA GLY A 2 -4.71 8.99 2.00
C GLY A 2 -3.98 7.67 1.78
N ILE A 3 -3.59 7.29 0.55
CA ILE A 3 -2.97 5.98 0.28
C ILE A 3 -1.47 6.14 0.25
N HIS A 4 -0.74 5.35 1.04
CA HIS A 4 0.72 5.37 1.10
C HIS A 4 1.32 3.97 0.93
N TYR A 5 2.39 3.86 0.14
CA TYR A 5 3.09 2.58 -0.11
C TYR A 5 4.47 2.51 0.52
N GLN A 6 4.72 3.27 1.59
CA GLN A 6 6.01 3.22 2.28
C GLN A 6 6.33 1.79 2.75
N LYS A 7 5.34 1.11 3.34
CA LYS A 7 5.46 -0.28 3.78
C LYS A 7 5.79 -1.27 2.66
N LEU A 8 5.38 -1.01 1.42
CA LEU A 8 5.75 -1.86 0.28
C LEU A 8 7.27 -1.93 0.13
N TRP A 9 7.96 -0.79 0.27
CA TRP A 9 9.41 -0.73 0.11
C TRP A 9 10.14 -1.43 1.26
N GLU A 10 9.64 -1.27 2.48
CA GLU A 10 10.14 -1.97 3.68
C GLU A 10 9.95 -3.49 3.54
N THR A 11 8.78 -3.93 3.08
CA THR A 11 8.49 -5.35 2.85
C THR A 11 9.34 -5.95 1.73
N LEU A 12 9.66 -5.18 0.68
CA LEU A 12 10.61 -5.60 -0.34
C LEU A 12 12.01 -5.80 0.25
N GLU A 13 12.50 -4.83 1.03
CA GLU A 13 13.82 -4.89 1.67
C GLU A 13 13.93 -6.08 2.63
N ASN A 14 12.92 -6.28 3.49
CA ASN A 14 12.83 -7.42 4.41
C ASN A 14 12.86 -8.78 3.69
N ARG A 15 12.51 -8.81 2.40
CA ARG A 15 12.52 -10.00 1.54
C ARG A 15 13.71 -10.07 0.59
N GLY A 16 14.68 -9.17 0.71
CA GLY A 16 15.84 -9.10 -0.18
C GLY A 16 15.46 -8.80 -1.64
N MET A 17 14.31 -8.15 -1.86
CA MET A 17 13.81 -7.79 -3.18
C MET A 17 13.98 -6.29 -3.44
N THR A 18 14.06 -5.94 -4.71
CA THR A 18 14.21 -4.55 -5.15
C THR A 18 13.11 -4.18 -6.15
N LYS A 19 13.01 -2.89 -6.50
CA LYS A 19 12.14 -2.44 -7.61
C LYS A 19 12.49 -3.15 -8.92
N TYR A 20 13.79 -3.38 -9.16
CA TYR A 20 14.27 -4.15 -10.31
C TYR A 20 13.70 -5.58 -10.28
N THR A 21 13.61 -6.20 -9.10
CA THR A 21 13.00 -7.53 -8.95
C THR A 21 11.56 -7.53 -9.46
N LEU A 22 10.77 -6.53 -9.07
CA LEU A 22 9.38 -6.40 -9.52
C LEU A 22 9.26 -6.19 -11.04
N THR A 23 10.11 -5.36 -11.63
CA THR A 23 10.02 -5.08 -13.08
C THR A 23 10.55 -6.23 -13.94
N HIS A 24 11.66 -6.86 -13.55
CA HIS A 24 12.34 -7.86 -14.40
C HIS A 24 11.89 -9.30 -14.19
N TYR A 25 11.45 -9.65 -12.98
CA TYR A 25 11.06 -11.04 -12.67
C TYR A 25 9.55 -11.22 -12.52
N PHE A 26 8.81 -10.15 -12.23
CA PHE A 26 7.37 -10.23 -11.98
C PHE A 26 6.53 -9.39 -12.94
N ASP A 27 7.15 -8.85 -14.00
CA ASP A 27 6.49 -8.09 -15.06
C ASP A 27 5.59 -6.97 -14.51
N LEU A 28 6.10 -6.23 -13.53
CA LEU A 28 5.48 -4.99 -13.09
C LEU A 28 5.98 -3.86 -13.98
N SER A 29 5.08 -3.17 -14.68
CA SER A 29 5.50 -2.09 -15.58
C SER A 29 6.25 -0.97 -14.83
N PRO A 30 7.25 -0.32 -15.44
CA PRO A 30 7.91 0.85 -14.85
C PRO A 30 6.94 1.98 -14.49
N ARG A 31 5.85 2.11 -15.28
CA ARG A 31 4.75 3.03 -14.99
C ARG A 31 4.09 2.69 -13.65
N MET A 32 3.81 1.42 -13.38
CA MET A 32 3.23 1.00 -12.10
C MET A 32 4.15 1.32 -10.93
N ILE A 33 5.45 1.04 -11.06
CA ILE A 33 6.45 1.41 -10.04
C ILE A 33 6.43 2.92 -9.78
N THR A 34 6.36 3.74 -10.84
CA THR A 34 6.28 5.20 -10.71
C THR A 34 5.02 5.63 -9.95
N LYS A 35 3.87 5.02 -10.23
CA LYS A 35 2.62 5.28 -9.50
C LYS A 35 2.75 4.98 -8.01
N LEU A 36 3.30 3.80 -7.68
CA LEU A 36 3.52 3.37 -6.29
C LEU A 36 4.47 4.34 -5.56
N GLN A 37 5.54 4.79 -6.22
CA GLN A 37 6.48 5.76 -5.62
C GLN A 37 5.86 7.13 -5.35
N ARG A 38 4.86 7.52 -6.15
CA ARG A 38 4.14 8.78 -6.01
C ARG A 38 2.90 8.67 -5.13
N ASN A 39 2.71 7.54 -4.47
CA ASN A 39 1.52 7.26 -3.67
C ASN A 39 0.21 7.43 -4.47
N GLU A 40 0.26 7.16 -5.78
CA GLU A 40 -0.91 7.23 -6.65
C GLU A 40 -1.83 6.03 -6.45
N THR A 41 -3.13 6.22 -6.67
CA THR A 41 -4.10 5.13 -6.60
C THR A 41 -3.81 4.05 -7.65
N VAL A 42 -3.78 2.80 -7.20
CA VAL A 42 -3.72 1.61 -8.04
C VAL A 42 -4.99 0.78 -7.84
N ASN A 43 -5.27 -0.16 -8.75
CA ASN A 43 -6.41 -1.05 -8.59
C ASN A 43 -6.09 -2.18 -7.61
N THR A 44 -7.13 -2.83 -7.09
CA THR A 44 -7.00 -3.96 -6.17
C THR A 44 -6.28 -5.16 -6.80
N THR A 45 -6.35 -5.34 -8.11
CA THR A 45 -5.57 -6.38 -8.84
C THR A 45 -4.06 -6.15 -8.70
N THR A 46 -3.60 -4.90 -8.65
CA THR A 46 -2.19 -4.59 -8.41
C THR A 46 -1.80 -4.95 -6.99
N ILE A 47 -2.67 -4.66 -6.01
CA ILE A 47 -2.46 -5.02 -4.60
C ILE A 47 -2.39 -6.54 -4.45
N ASP A 48 -3.34 -7.27 -5.04
CA ASP A 48 -3.38 -8.74 -5.06
C ASP A 48 -2.10 -9.35 -5.67
N LYS A 49 -1.65 -8.82 -6.81
CA LYS A 49 -0.38 -9.24 -7.44
C LYS A 49 0.81 -9.00 -6.52
N LEU A 50 0.90 -7.83 -5.86
CA LEU A 50 1.98 -7.52 -4.94
C LEU A 50 1.96 -8.43 -3.70
N CYS A 51 0.80 -8.61 -3.07
CA CYS A 51 0.62 -9.53 -1.94
C CYS A 51 0.99 -10.97 -2.32
N SER A 52 0.66 -11.41 -3.53
CA SER A 52 1.01 -12.75 -4.03
C SER A 52 2.52 -12.92 -4.28
N ILE A 53 3.16 -11.93 -4.92
CA ILE A 53 4.62 -11.93 -5.16
C ILE A 53 5.38 -11.97 -3.84
N LEU A 54 4.93 -11.14 -2.90
CA LEU A 54 5.62 -10.93 -1.66
C LEU A 54 5.24 -12.03 -0.66
N GLN A 55 4.04 -12.62 -0.73
CA GLN A 55 3.45 -13.51 0.28
C GLN A 55 3.14 -12.79 1.60
N CYS A 56 2.50 -11.62 1.53
CA CYS A 56 2.11 -10.82 2.69
C CYS A 56 0.65 -10.38 2.64
N ASN A 57 0.18 -9.81 3.75
CA ASN A 57 -1.13 -9.19 3.80
C ASN A 57 -1.11 -7.79 3.15
N VAL A 58 -2.28 -7.17 3.01
CA VAL A 58 -2.43 -5.85 2.38
C VAL A 58 -1.80 -4.76 3.25
N GLU A 59 -1.95 -4.86 4.56
CA GLU A 59 -1.41 -3.92 5.55
C GLU A 59 0.13 -3.90 5.62
N ASP A 60 0.79 -4.88 5.00
CA ASP A 60 2.25 -4.96 4.88
C ASP A 60 2.78 -4.15 3.68
N ILE A 61 1.91 -3.71 2.76
CA ILE A 61 2.32 -2.97 1.56
C ILE A 61 1.61 -1.64 1.37
N LEU A 62 0.53 -1.41 2.11
CA LEU A 62 -0.34 -0.24 1.97
C LEU A 62 -0.77 0.27 3.34
N THR A 63 -0.78 1.59 3.51
CA THR A 63 -1.45 2.27 4.63
C THR A 63 -2.47 3.28 4.11
N TYR A 64 -3.49 3.51 4.92
CA TYR A 64 -4.41 4.63 4.75
C TYR A 64 -4.19 5.66 5.87
N GLU A 65 -3.93 6.91 5.50
CA GLU A 65 -3.80 8.05 6.41
C GLU A 65 -4.84 9.12 6.04
N GLU A 66 -5.65 9.51 7.01
CA GLU A 66 -6.66 10.55 6.83
C GLU A 66 -5.98 11.92 6.89
N ASP A 67 -6.21 12.79 5.89
CA ASP A 67 -5.54 14.11 5.71
C ASP A 67 -5.93 15.18 6.78
N ASN A 68 -6.32 14.76 7.99
CA ASN A 68 -7.03 15.49 9.05
C ASN A 68 -8.53 15.26 9.04
N LEU A 69 -8.97 14.37 9.90
CA LEU A 69 -10.22 14.57 10.63
C LEU A 69 -9.92 14.53 12.13
N ASN A 70 -10.00 15.71 12.75
CA ASN A 70 -10.40 15.88 14.15
C ASN A 70 -11.83 15.34 14.35
N LEU A 71 -12.09 14.09 13.96
CA LEU A 71 -13.29 13.39 14.36
C LEU A 71 -13.01 12.82 15.74
N ASN A 72 -13.64 13.44 16.74
CA ASN A 72 -13.86 12.79 18.03
C ASN A 72 -14.77 11.57 17.77
N TYR A 73 -14.19 10.44 17.36
CA TYR A 73 -14.88 9.18 17.14
C TYR A 73 -15.65 8.73 18.39
N SER A 74 -15.20 9.16 19.58
CA SER A 74 -15.91 9.04 20.85
C SER A 74 -17.34 9.61 20.84
N ARG A 75 -17.65 10.64 20.04
CA ARG A 75 -19.02 11.18 19.92
C ARG A 75 -19.95 10.33 19.04
N LEU A 76 -19.40 9.51 18.14
CA LEU A 76 -20.19 8.67 17.24
C LEU A 76 -20.61 7.35 17.92
N PHE A 77 -19.76 6.80 18.79
CA PHE A 77 -20.08 5.57 19.54
C PHE A 77 -20.95 5.83 20.79
N ASN A 78 -21.01 7.07 21.31
CA ASN A 78 -21.82 7.43 22.49
C ASN A 78 -23.30 7.76 22.19
N LYS A 79 -23.74 7.68 20.93
CA LYS A 79 -25.14 7.97 20.54
C LYS A 79 -25.99 6.71 20.30
N ALA A 80 -25.43 5.53 20.58
CA ALA A 80 -26.06 4.22 20.38
C ALA A 80 -26.48 3.53 21.71
N THR A 81 -26.58 4.30 22.80
CA THR A 81 -27.17 3.85 24.08
C THR A 81 -28.19 4.85 24.57
#